data_AF-A0A957YY86-F1
#
_entry.id   AF-A0A957YY86-F1
#
_cell.length_a   1.000
_cell.length_b   1.000
_cell.length_c   1.000
_cell.angle_alpha   90.00
_cell.angle_beta   90.00
_cell.angle_gamma   90.00
#
_symmetry.space_group_name_H-M   'P 1'
#
loop_
_entity.id
_entity.type
_entity.pdbx_description
1 polymer ?
#
loop_
_entity_poly.entity_id
_entity_poly.type
_entity_poly.pdbx_seq_one_letter_code
_entity_poly.pdbx_strand_id
1 'polypeptide(L)'
;MTDKDKKVIDNLTGWNIGIGIGALTLGLFLGVMQGLEHAGFDFYSHLQPVIKSYYQGLSIHGVLNALLWTTFFICGFFTFSTTRSLNRPLRYPWVSYLALGMMVVGTLIAAYPLLSNMATVLYTFYPPLMAHWTYYLGLTLVVVGSWTVGYSLYFTYWAWKRENPGVNTPFIALAALITMVLWQICTLGVAAEILFMLLPWSLGWLGGVDPLLGRTLFWFFGHPLVYFWLLPAYVSWYGMLPAQ
;
A
#
# COMPACT_ATOMS: atom_id res chain seq x y z
N MET A 1 22.42 18.11 -2.41
CA MET A 1 21.05 18.49 -1.98
C MET A 1 21.10 19.72 -1.11
N THR A 2 20.22 20.68 -1.36
CA THR A 2 20.00 21.83 -0.47
C THR A 2 19.12 21.43 0.72
N ASP A 3 19.06 22.26 1.76
CA ASP A 3 18.16 22.00 2.89
C ASP A 3 16.68 22.13 2.52
N LYS A 4 16.37 22.94 1.50
CA LYS A 4 15.03 23.01 0.91
C LYS A 4 14.64 21.66 0.28
N ASP A 5 15.57 21.03 -0.44
CA ASP A 5 15.32 19.71 -1.05
C ASP A 5 15.06 18.65 0.01
N LYS A 6 15.91 18.61 1.06
CA LYS A 6 15.75 17.69 2.20
C LYS A 6 14.40 17.91 2.87
N LYS A 7 14.01 19.16 3.14
CA LYS A 7 12.72 19.49 3.77
C LYS A 7 11.53 18.98 2.97
N VAL A 8 11.57 19.07 1.63
CA VAL A 8 10.51 18.52 0.77
C VAL A 8 10.41 17.00 0.90
N ILE A 9 11.55 16.30 0.85
CA ILE A 9 11.63 14.84 0.99
C ILE A 9 11.16 14.42 2.38
N ASP A 10 11.64 15.09 3.43
CA ASP A 10 11.33 14.77 4.83
C ASP A 10 9.85 15.02 5.13
N ASN A 11 9.23 16.06 4.56
CA ASN A 11 7.79 16.29 4.67
C ASN A 11 6.97 15.20 3.95
N LEU A 12 7.34 14.85 2.72
CA LEU A 12 6.68 13.76 1.97
C LEU A 12 6.77 12.43 2.73
N THR A 13 7.95 12.15 3.29
CA THR A 13 8.24 10.96 4.10
C THR A 13 7.39 10.97 5.37
N GLY A 14 7.39 12.09 6.09
CA GLY A 14 6.63 12.27 7.33
C GLY A 14 5.13 12.10 7.12
N TRP A 15 4.55 12.65 6.04
CA TRP A 15 3.14 12.45 5.71
C TRP A 15 2.81 10.98 5.43
N ASN A 16 3.59 10.32 4.58
CA ASN A 16 3.40 8.90 4.27
C ASN A 16 3.49 8.03 5.54
N ILE A 17 4.57 8.18 6.30
CA ILE A 17 4.78 7.39 7.52
C ILE A 17 3.68 7.71 8.55
N GLY A 18 3.34 8.98 8.77
CA GLY A 18 2.31 9.37 9.73
C GLY A 18 0.93 8.80 9.41
N ILE A 19 0.51 8.85 8.14
CA ILE A 19 -0.74 8.23 7.68
C ILE A 19 -0.68 6.71 7.87
N GLY A 20 0.44 6.10 7.49
CA GLY A 20 0.66 4.67 7.69
C GLY A 20 0.54 4.27 9.16
N ILE A 21 1.21 4.99 10.08
CA ILE A 21 1.14 4.71 11.52
C ILE A 21 -0.29 4.87 12.02
N GLY A 22 -1.03 5.88 11.56
CA GLY A 22 -2.44 6.03 11.87
C GLY A 22 -3.27 4.81 11.45
N ALA A 23 -3.07 4.31 10.23
CA ALA A 23 -3.72 3.08 9.75
C ALA A 23 -3.34 1.85 10.61
N LEU A 24 -2.04 1.69 10.91
CA LEU A 24 -1.53 0.61 11.75
C LEU A 24 -2.18 0.62 13.13
N THR A 25 -2.24 1.78 13.79
CA THR A 25 -2.81 1.91 15.14
C THR A 25 -4.28 1.52 15.15
N LEU A 26 -5.06 2.01 14.18
CA LEU A 26 -6.49 1.69 14.08
C LEU A 26 -6.72 0.21 13.76
N GLY A 27 -5.94 -0.38 12.85
CA GLY A 27 -6.03 -1.79 12.55
C GLY A 27 -5.61 -2.65 13.74
N LEU A 28 -4.53 -2.31 14.45
CA LEU A 28 -4.06 -3.03 15.64
C LEU A 28 -5.08 -3.03 16.77
N PHE A 29 -5.83 -1.95 16.98
CA PHE A 29 -6.94 -1.94 17.94
C PHE A 29 -7.93 -3.09 17.67
N LEU A 30 -8.32 -3.28 16.41
CA LEU A 30 -9.19 -4.40 16.00
C LEU A 30 -8.48 -5.76 16.12
N GLY A 31 -7.15 -5.79 15.98
CA GLY A 31 -6.34 -7.00 16.20
C GLY A 31 -6.36 -7.45 17.67
N VAL A 32 -6.32 -6.51 18.62
CA VAL A 32 -6.49 -6.83 20.06
C VAL A 32 -7.88 -7.41 20.31
N MET A 33 -8.92 -6.83 19.69
CA MET A 33 -10.29 -7.37 19.80
C MET A 33 -10.41 -8.78 19.24
N GLN A 34 -9.75 -9.09 18.12
CA GLN A 34 -9.69 -10.44 17.57
C GLN A 34 -8.96 -11.41 18.52
N GLY A 35 -7.83 -10.99 19.09
CA GLY A 35 -7.09 -11.82 20.05
C GLY A 35 -7.90 -12.15 21.31
N LEU A 36 -8.66 -11.19 21.83
CA LEU A 36 -9.56 -11.39 22.97
C LEU A 36 -10.72 -12.33 22.63
N GLU A 37 -11.33 -12.16 21.46
CA GLU A 37 -12.41 -13.04 21.00
C GLU A 37 -11.92 -14.49 20.86
N HIS A 38 -10.73 -14.70 20.28
CA HIS A 38 -10.10 -16.03 20.20
C HIS A 38 -9.72 -16.63 21.56
N ALA A 39 -9.58 -15.79 22.60
CA ALA A 39 -9.37 -16.21 23.99
C ALA A 39 -10.68 -16.43 24.76
N GLY A 40 -11.84 -16.33 24.09
CA GLY A 40 -13.18 -16.52 24.68
C GLY A 40 -13.81 -15.25 25.26
N PHE A 41 -13.19 -14.08 25.06
CA PHE A 41 -13.71 -12.79 25.52
C PHE A 41 -14.27 -11.97 24.35
N ASP A 42 -15.58 -12.04 24.11
CA ASP A 42 -16.24 -11.31 23.01
C ASP A 42 -16.60 -9.87 23.41
N PHE A 43 -15.82 -8.91 22.89
CA PHE A 43 -16.05 -7.47 23.03
C PHE A 43 -16.74 -6.82 21.83
N TYR A 44 -17.02 -7.54 20.73
CA TYR A 44 -17.61 -6.93 19.53
C TYR A 44 -19.03 -6.40 19.75
N SER A 45 -19.78 -7.01 20.68
CA SER A 45 -21.08 -6.50 21.14
C SER A 45 -21.01 -5.07 21.67
N HIS A 46 -19.90 -4.71 22.33
CA HIS A 46 -19.68 -3.38 22.91
C HIS A 46 -19.22 -2.35 21.88
N LEU A 47 -18.76 -2.80 20.70
CA LEU A 47 -18.34 -1.92 19.60
C LEU A 47 -19.52 -1.53 18.69
N GLN A 48 -20.70 -2.13 18.87
CA GLN A 48 -21.89 -1.71 18.17
C GLN A 48 -22.35 -0.33 18.65
N PRO A 49 -22.87 0.54 17.76
CA PRO A 49 -23.16 0.28 16.34
C PRO A 49 -22.00 0.54 15.38
N VAL A 50 -20.82 0.95 15.87
CA VAL A 50 -19.68 1.41 15.06
C VAL A 50 -19.06 0.26 14.27
N ILE A 51 -18.78 -0.86 14.93
CA ILE A 51 -18.35 -2.11 14.31
C ILE A 51 -19.47 -3.12 14.50
N LYS A 52 -20.12 -3.51 13.40
CA LYS A 52 -21.34 -4.32 13.40
C LYS A 52 -21.07 -5.80 13.66
N SER A 53 -19.88 -6.29 13.31
CA SER A 53 -19.52 -7.71 13.43
C SER A 53 -18.02 -7.93 13.53
N TYR A 54 -17.64 -9.12 14.01
CA TYR A 54 -16.27 -9.63 13.94
C TYR A 54 -15.67 -9.48 12.53
N TYR A 55 -16.40 -9.91 11.50
CA TYR A 55 -15.91 -9.90 10.12
C TYR A 55 -15.73 -8.49 9.54
N GLN A 56 -16.56 -7.53 9.95
CA GLN A 56 -16.33 -6.12 9.59
C GLN A 56 -15.01 -5.64 10.20
N GLY A 57 -14.79 -5.92 11.49
CA GLY A 57 -13.54 -5.61 12.18
C GLY A 57 -12.33 -6.29 11.53
N LEU A 58 -12.45 -7.57 11.18
CA LEU A 58 -11.38 -8.32 10.50
C LEU A 58 -11.07 -7.77 9.10
N SER A 59 -12.10 -7.34 8.36
CA SER A 59 -11.93 -6.71 7.04
C SER A 59 -11.17 -5.38 7.15
N ILE A 60 -11.58 -4.53 8.10
CA ILE A 60 -10.90 -3.26 8.38
C ILE A 60 -9.46 -3.51 8.85
N HIS A 61 -9.25 -4.44 9.78
CA HIS A 61 -7.93 -4.80 10.29
C HIS A 61 -6.96 -5.18 9.16
N GLY A 62 -7.37 -6.13 8.32
CA GLY A 62 -6.53 -6.62 7.23
C GLY A 62 -6.22 -5.52 6.21
N VAL A 63 -7.21 -4.72 5.81
CA VAL A 63 -6.98 -3.63 4.85
C VAL A 63 -6.07 -2.55 5.44
N LEU A 64 -6.32 -2.10 6.67
CA LEU A 64 -5.52 -1.04 7.28
C LEU A 64 -4.07 -1.47 7.53
N ASN A 65 -3.84 -2.68 8.05
CA ASN A 65 -2.51 -3.12 8.44
C ASN A 65 -1.72 -3.73 7.28
N ALA A 66 -2.33 -4.65 6.53
CA ALA A 66 -1.61 -5.40 5.50
C ALA A 66 -1.48 -4.62 4.19
N LEU A 67 -2.43 -3.74 3.87
CA LEU A 67 -2.43 -2.99 2.60
C LEU A 67 -2.02 -1.54 2.79
N LEU A 68 -2.73 -0.77 3.64
CA LEU A 68 -2.51 0.67 3.72
C LEU A 68 -1.23 1.02 4.49
N TRP A 69 -1.08 0.53 5.73
CA TRP A 69 0.11 0.79 6.55
C TRP A 69 1.40 0.48 5.79
N THR A 70 1.52 -0.76 5.28
CA THR A 70 2.70 -1.21 4.55
C THR A 70 2.94 -0.33 3.32
N THR A 71 1.94 -0.11 2.47
CA THR A 71 2.12 0.70 1.24
C THR A 71 2.58 2.13 1.54
N PHE A 72 1.93 2.81 2.49
CA PHE A 72 2.31 4.16 2.89
C PHE A 72 3.71 4.21 3.50
N PHE A 73 4.02 3.29 4.43
CA PHE A 73 5.34 3.22 5.03
C PHE A 73 6.43 3.02 3.97
N ILE A 74 6.23 2.08 3.05
CA ILE A 74 7.20 1.74 2.01
C ILE A 74 7.41 2.92 1.06
N CYS A 75 6.33 3.55 0.60
CA CYS A 75 6.40 4.71 -0.27
C CYS A 75 7.17 5.87 0.38
N GLY A 76 6.89 6.15 1.66
CA GLY A 76 7.62 7.16 2.43
C GLY A 76 9.09 6.78 2.62
N PHE A 77 9.34 5.58 3.11
CA PHE A 77 10.69 5.08 3.40
C PHE A 77 11.56 5.01 2.16
N PHE A 78 11.06 4.55 1.01
CA PHE A 78 11.82 4.51 -0.24
C PHE A 78 12.01 5.89 -0.87
N THR A 79 11.07 6.82 -0.70
CA THR A 79 11.28 8.23 -1.07
C THR A 79 12.46 8.82 -0.30
N PHE A 80 12.50 8.58 1.01
CA PHE A 80 13.61 9.00 1.86
C PHE A 80 14.92 8.30 1.53
N SER A 81 14.95 6.96 1.58
CA SER A 81 16.19 6.18 1.51
C SER A 81 16.84 6.26 0.14
N THR A 82 16.06 6.28 -0.94
CA THR A 82 16.60 6.40 -2.31
C THR A 82 17.27 7.75 -2.54
N THR A 83 16.63 8.86 -2.14
CA THR A 83 17.21 10.21 -2.35
C THR A 83 18.46 10.43 -1.51
N ARG A 84 18.48 9.93 -0.26
CA ARG A 84 19.67 9.96 0.61
C ARG A 84 20.79 9.08 0.08
N SER A 85 20.48 7.87 -0.40
CA SER A 85 21.46 6.94 -0.95
C SER A 85 22.08 7.44 -2.26
N LEU A 86 21.31 8.10 -3.13
CA LEU A 86 21.80 8.72 -4.36
C LEU A 86 22.41 10.12 -4.13
N ASN A 87 22.31 10.65 -2.90
CA ASN A 87 22.69 12.02 -2.51
C ASN A 87 22.15 13.12 -3.46
N ARG A 88 20.89 13.01 -3.87
CA ARG A 88 20.27 13.93 -4.83
C ARG A 88 18.80 14.23 -4.50
N PRO A 89 18.29 15.40 -4.92
CA PRO A 89 16.86 15.68 -4.80
C PRO A 89 16.05 14.78 -5.74
N LEU A 90 14.76 14.63 -5.42
CA LEU A 90 13.78 14.10 -6.36
C LEU A 90 13.81 14.91 -7.65
N ARG A 91 13.80 14.22 -8.80
CA ARG A 91 13.82 14.89 -10.10
C ARG A 91 12.57 15.74 -10.32
N TYR A 92 11.40 15.21 -9.95
CA TYR A 92 10.11 15.90 -10.06
C TYR A 92 9.32 15.74 -8.76
N PRO A 93 9.55 16.58 -7.73
CA PRO A 93 8.91 16.42 -6.43
C PRO A 93 7.36 16.40 -6.46
N TRP A 94 6.76 17.11 -7.42
CA TRP A 94 5.31 17.15 -7.60
C TRP A 94 4.70 15.77 -7.91
N VAL A 95 5.46 14.85 -8.54
CA VAL A 95 5.00 13.48 -8.82
C VAL A 95 4.80 12.71 -7.52
N SER A 96 5.69 12.89 -6.53
CA SER A 96 5.53 12.29 -5.21
C SER A 96 4.37 12.89 -4.40
N TYR A 97 4.08 14.19 -4.57
CA TYR A 97 2.88 14.81 -3.97
C TYR A 97 1.59 14.32 -4.63
N LEU A 98 1.57 14.18 -5.96
CA LEU A 98 0.46 13.59 -6.69
C LEU A 98 0.20 12.15 -6.22
N ALA A 99 1.26 11.36 -6.09
CA ALA A 99 1.18 9.99 -5.57
C ALA A 99 0.56 9.94 -4.16
N LEU A 100 1.05 10.77 -3.24
CA LEU A 100 0.50 10.89 -1.89
C LEU A 100 -0.99 11.27 -1.93
N GLY A 101 -1.36 12.26 -2.74
CA GLY A 101 -2.75 12.68 -2.92
C GLY A 101 -3.65 11.55 -3.42
N MET A 102 -3.21 10.79 -4.44
CA MET A 102 -3.95 9.63 -4.95
C MET A 102 -4.15 8.54 -3.89
N MET A 103 -3.11 8.21 -3.12
CA MET A 103 -3.21 7.20 -2.06
C MET A 103 -4.14 7.66 -0.93
N VAL A 104 -4.09 8.93 -0.54
CA VAL A 104 -4.99 9.49 0.49
C VAL A 104 -6.44 9.47 0.01
N VAL A 105 -6.70 9.96 -1.21
CA VAL A 105 -8.05 9.98 -1.78
C VAL A 105 -8.58 8.55 -1.93
N GLY A 106 -7.78 7.62 -2.44
CA GLY A 106 -8.12 6.20 -2.54
C GLY A 106 -8.47 5.58 -1.19
N THR A 107 -7.67 5.90 -0.16
CA THR A 107 -7.92 5.45 1.21
C THR A 107 -9.25 5.94 1.76
N LEU A 108 -9.57 7.23 1.57
CA LEU A 108 -10.83 7.81 2.03
C LEU A 108 -12.04 7.21 1.30
N ILE A 109 -11.91 6.99 -0.02
CA ILE A 109 -12.96 6.34 -0.83
C ILE A 109 -13.19 4.88 -0.38
N ALA A 110 -12.14 4.13 -0.06
CA ALA A 110 -12.24 2.75 0.44
C ALA A 110 -12.70 2.68 1.91
N ALA A 111 -12.44 3.71 2.72
CA ALA A 111 -12.89 3.78 4.11
C ALA A 111 -14.41 3.86 4.22
N TYR A 112 -15.08 4.59 3.31
CA TYR A 112 -16.55 4.72 3.30
C TYR A 112 -17.29 3.36 3.33
N PRO A 113 -17.07 2.43 2.38
CA PRO A 113 -17.77 1.14 2.38
C PRO A 113 -17.30 0.20 3.49
N LEU A 114 -16.05 0.30 3.95
CA LEU A 114 -15.54 -0.48 5.09
C LEU A 114 -16.26 -0.11 6.39
N LEU A 115 -16.35 1.19 6.70
CA LEU A 115 -16.96 1.69 7.92
C LEU A 115 -18.50 1.55 7.91
N SER A 116 -19.13 1.63 6.73
CA SER A 116 -20.58 1.45 6.58
C SER A 116 -21.04 -0.02 6.53
N ASN A 117 -20.11 -0.98 6.63
CA ASN A 117 -20.36 -2.43 6.54
C ASN A 117 -20.84 -2.88 5.15
N MET A 118 -20.42 -2.19 4.10
CA MET A 118 -20.68 -2.54 2.69
C MET A 118 -19.47 -3.20 2.00
N ALA A 119 -18.39 -3.46 2.74
CA ALA A 119 -17.17 -4.13 2.26
C ALA A 119 -16.65 -5.15 3.27
N THR A 120 -17.55 -5.94 3.86
CA THR A 120 -17.20 -7.02 4.81
C THR A 120 -16.83 -8.30 4.03
N VAL A 121 -15.70 -8.21 3.32
CA VAL A 121 -15.22 -9.23 2.37
C VAL A 121 -13.78 -9.67 2.64
N LEU A 122 -13.23 -9.31 3.80
CA LEU A 122 -11.82 -9.43 4.16
C LEU A 122 -10.89 -8.63 3.23
N TYR A 123 -9.60 -8.60 3.55
CA TYR A 123 -8.59 -7.94 2.71
C TYR A 123 -8.27 -8.68 1.40
N THR A 124 -8.78 -9.91 1.24
CA THR A 124 -8.63 -10.72 0.01
C THR A 124 -9.80 -10.56 -0.95
N PHE A 125 -10.95 -10.05 -0.50
CA PHE A 125 -12.12 -9.70 -1.32
C PHE A 125 -12.52 -10.74 -2.38
N TYR A 126 -12.44 -12.04 -2.03
CA TYR A 126 -12.67 -13.13 -2.98
C TYR A 126 -14.14 -13.18 -3.45
N PRO A 127 -14.39 -13.26 -4.76
CA PRO A 127 -15.69 -13.66 -5.27
C PRO A 127 -16.13 -15.04 -4.73
N PRO A 128 -17.43 -15.28 -4.52
CA PRO A 128 -18.56 -14.42 -4.87
C PRO A 128 -18.95 -13.40 -3.78
N LEU A 129 -18.10 -13.14 -2.78
CA LEU A 129 -18.37 -12.06 -1.82
C LEU A 129 -18.09 -10.71 -2.50
N MET A 130 -19.13 -9.89 -2.62
CA MET A 130 -19.07 -8.61 -3.33
C MET A 130 -19.09 -7.44 -2.35
N ALA A 131 -18.15 -6.52 -2.51
CA ALA A 131 -18.14 -5.23 -1.82
C ALA A 131 -18.78 -4.13 -2.69
N HIS A 132 -19.13 -3.00 -2.07
CA HIS A 132 -19.53 -1.80 -2.80
C HIS A 132 -18.41 -1.31 -3.74
N TRP A 133 -18.76 -0.83 -4.94
CA TRP A 133 -17.80 -0.48 -5.99
C TRP A 133 -16.71 0.53 -5.57
N THR A 134 -17.03 1.44 -4.64
CA THR A 134 -16.05 2.41 -4.12
C THR A 134 -14.91 1.73 -3.36
N TYR A 135 -15.10 0.53 -2.81
CA TYR A 135 -14.04 -0.24 -2.17
C TYR A 135 -12.95 -0.60 -3.19
N TYR A 136 -13.36 -1.18 -4.32
CA TYR A 136 -12.47 -1.57 -5.41
C TYR A 136 -11.80 -0.36 -6.07
N LEU A 137 -12.55 0.72 -6.30
CA LEU A 137 -12.00 1.97 -6.84
C LEU A 137 -10.96 2.57 -5.90
N GLY A 138 -11.27 2.66 -4.60
CA GLY A 138 -10.39 3.26 -3.61
C GLY A 138 -9.06 2.51 -3.50
N LEU A 139 -9.09 1.18 -3.43
CA LEU A 139 -7.87 0.37 -3.43
C LEU A 139 -7.07 0.50 -4.74
N THR A 140 -7.76 0.59 -5.88
CA THR A 140 -7.11 0.84 -7.18
C THR A 140 -6.33 2.16 -7.16
N LEU A 141 -6.91 3.23 -6.62
CA LEU A 141 -6.23 4.52 -6.49
C LEU A 141 -5.01 4.46 -5.57
N VAL A 142 -5.04 3.65 -4.50
CA VAL A 142 -3.87 3.43 -3.64
C VAL A 142 -2.75 2.73 -4.41
N VAL A 143 -3.08 1.68 -5.19
CA VAL A 143 -2.09 0.97 -6.02
C VAL A 143 -1.50 1.92 -7.08
N VAL A 144 -2.32 2.66 -7.82
CA VAL A 144 -1.85 3.64 -8.83
C VAL A 144 -1.02 4.76 -8.18
N GLY A 145 -1.41 5.21 -6.99
CA GLY A 145 -0.64 6.13 -6.15
C GLY A 145 0.77 5.60 -5.88
N SER A 146 0.88 4.36 -5.40
CA SER A 146 2.17 3.73 -5.11
C SER A 146 3.04 3.51 -6.36
N TRP A 147 2.43 3.23 -7.53
CA TRP A 147 3.16 3.18 -8.81
C TRP A 147 3.75 4.54 -9.18
N THR A 148 3.01 5.61 -8.92
CA THR A 148 3.44 6.98 -9.17
C THR A 148 4.65 7.35 -8.29
N VAL A 149 4.74 6.83 -7.06
CA VAL A 149 5.97 6.91 -6.26
C VAL A 149 7.13 6.20 -6.97
N GLY A 150 6.90 4.99 -7.48
CA GLY A 150 7.90 4.23 -8.25
C GLY A 150 8.46 5.04 -9.42
N TYR A 151 7.59 5.63 -10.24
CA TYR A 151 8.02 6.51 -11.34
C TYR A 151 8.82 7.73 -10.88
N SER A 152 8.42 8.37 -9.77
CA SER A 152 9.20 9.47 -9.16
C SER A 152 10.63 9.03 -8.83
N LEU A 153 10.79 7.82 -8.28
CA LEU A 153 12.09 7.22 -7.98
C LEU A 153 12.87 6.87 -9.25
N TYR A 154 12.21 6.31 -10.28
CA TYR A 154 12.86 5.98 -11.57
C TYR A 154 13.38 7.21 -12.30
N PHE A 155 12.60 8.30 -12.36
CA PHE A 155 13.07 9.56 -12.94
C PHE A 155 14.27 10.13 -12.17
N THR A 156 14.25 10.01 -10.85
CA THR A 156 15.35 10.44 -9.97
C THR A 156 16.61 9.61 -10.19
N TYR A 157 16.47 8.29 -10.27
CA TYR A 157 17.56 7.38 -10.55
C TYR A 157 18.14 7.57 -11.96
N TRP A 158 17.29 7.72 -12.98
CA TRP A 158 17.76 7.89 -14.36
C TRP A 158 18.58 9.17 -14.52
N ALA A 159 18.14 10.27 -13.92
CA ALA A 159 18.93 11.50 -13.90
C ALA A 159 20.27 11.29 -13.16
N TRP A 160 20.28 10.54 -12.05
CA TRP A 160 21.52 10.24 -11.31
C TRP A 160 22.49 9.43 -12.17
N LYS A 161 21.98 8.43 -12.88
CA LYS A 161 22.81 7.56 -13.72
C LYS A 161 23.47 8.32 -14.87
N ARG A 162 22.78 9.32 -15.44
CA ARG A 162 23.33 10.20 -16.47
C ARG A 162 24.42 11.13 -15.94
N GLU A 163 24.28 11.59 -14.70
CA GLU A 163 25.27 12.43 -14.01
C GLU A 163 26.49 11.61 -13.52
N ASN A 164 26.36 10.29 -13.39
CA ASN A 164 27.38 9.39 -12.84
C ASN A 164 27.67 8.19 -13.78
N PRO A 165 28.16 8.43 -15.01
CA PRO A 165 28.48 7.36 -15.94
C PRO A 165 29.60 6.47 -15.38
N GLY A 166 29.47 5.15 -15.53
CA GLY A 166 30.44 4.17 -15.03
C GLY A 166 30.42 3.90 -13.52
N VAL A 167 29.64 4.66 -12.73
CA VAL A 167 29.51 4.44 -11.28
C VAL A 167 28.42 3.40 -11.00
N ASN A 168 28.71 2.46 -10.09
CA ASN A 168 27.74 1.47 -9.61
C ASN A 168 26.66 2.14 -8.76
N THR A 169 25.41 1.69 -8.92
CA THR A 169 24.29 2.22 -8.16
C THR A 169 24.46 1.87 -6.67
N PRO A 170 24.36 2.84 -5.75
CA PRO A 170 24.38 2.58 -4.31
C PRO A 170 23.34 1.52 -3.91
N PHE A 171 23.73 0.60 -3.01
CA PHE A 171 22.93 -0.57 -2.66
C PHE A 171 21.50 -0.24 -2.20
N ILE A 172 21.34 0.72 -1.27
CA ILE A 172 20.02 1.10 -0.74
C ILE A 172 19.10 1.60 -1.86
N ALA A 173 19.61 2.47 -2.75
CA ALA A 173 18.85 2.94 -3.90
C ALA A 173 18.51 1.78 -4.86
N LEU A 174 19.47 0.91 -5.18
CA LEU A 174 19.26 -0.25 -6.05
C LEU A 174 18.15 -1.17 -5.50
N ALA A 175 18.23 -1.52 -4.22
CA ALA A 175 17.28 -2.41 -3.57
C ALA A 175 15.88 -1.80 -3.52
N ALA A 176 15.74 -0.51 -3.21
CA ALA A 176 14.47 0.20 -3.25
C ALA A 176 13.86 0.21 -4.67
N LEU A 177 14.67 0.51 -5.69
CA LEU A 177 14.21 0.57 -7.09
C LEU A 177 13.76 -0.80 -7.60
N ILE A 178 14.51 -1.86 -7.33
CA ILE A 178 14.12 -3.24 -7.71
C ILE A 178 12.86 -3.68 -6.98
N THR A 179 12.73 -3.35 -5.69
CA THR A 179 11.51 -3.63 -4.93
C THR A 179 10.29 -2.94 -5.54
N MET A 180 10.44 -1.69 -6.00
CA MET A 180 9.38 -1.00 -6.71
C MET A 180 9.08 -1.68 -8.05
N VAL A 181 10.08 -2.16 -8.80
CA VAL A 181 9.84 -2.85 -10.08
C VAL A 181 9.05 -4.14 -9.85
N LEU A 182 9.43 -4.92 -8.84
CA LEU A 182 8.68 -6.10 -8.38
C LEU A 182 7.23 -5.72 -8.08
N TRP A 183 7.00 -4.61 -7.40
CA TRP A 183 5.67 -4.14 -7.04
C TRP A 183 4.79 -3.82 -8.25
N GLN A 184 5.30 -3.12 -9.26
CA GLN A 184 4.48 -2.84 -10.45
C GLN A 184 4.19 -4.11 -11.25
N ILE A 185 5.15 -5.03 -11.34
CA ILE A 185 4.91 -6.30 -12.04
C ILE A 185 3.86 -7.12 -11.29
N CYS A 186 3.99 -7.29 -9.98
CA CYS A 186 3.13 -8.19 -9.24
C CYS A 186 1.70 -7.69 -9.09
N THR A 187 1.50 -6.38 -9.02
CA THR A 187 0.15 -5.78 -8.93
C THR A 187 -0.64 -5.88 -10.23
N LEU A 188 -0.05 -6.30 -11.37
CA LEU A 188 -0.79 -6.52 -12.61
C LEU A 188 -1.91 -7.55 -12.47
N GLY A 189 -1.72 -8.60 -11.67
CA GLY A 189 -2.74 -9.62 -11.43
C GLY A 189 -3.98 -9.04 -10.76
N VAL A 190 -3.80 -8.43 -9.58
CA VAL A 190 -4.92 -7.80 -8.85
C VAL A 190 -5.51 -6.59 -9.59
N ALA A 191 -4.70 -5.86 -10.37
CA ALA A 191 -5.21 -4.79 -11.23
C ALA A 191 -6.14 -5.35 -12.32
N ALA A 192 -5.76 -6.45 -12.96
CA ALA A 192 -6.61 -7.12 -13.94
C ALA A 192 -7.89 -7.67 -13.29
N GLU A 193 -7.77 -8.31 -12.13
CA GLU A 193 -8.92 -8.80 -11.36
C GLU A 193 -9.90 -7.66 -11.03
N ILE A 194 -9.42 -6.56 -10.47
CA ILE A 194 -10.29 -5.44 -10.09
C ILE A 194 -10.90 -4.77 -11.32
N LEU A 195 -10.09 -4.38 -12.31
CA LEU A 195 -10.55 -3.54 -13.41
C LEU A 195 -11.44 -4.27 -14.42
N PHE A 196 -11.21 -5.56 -14.64
CA PHE A 196 -11.96 -6.33 -15.64
C PHE A 196 -12.99 -7.29 -15.03
N MET A 197 -12.93 -7.58 -13.73
CA MET A 197 -13.87 -8.48 -13.07
C MET A 197 -14.65 -7.76 -11.95
N LEU A 198 -13.99 -7.40 -10.85
CA LEU A 198 -14.69 -6.97 -9.62
C LEU A 198 -15.41 -5.62 -9.76
N LEU A 199 -14.76 -4.64 -10.41
CA LEU A 199 -15.33 -3.31 -10.57
C LEU A 199 -16.51 -3.30 -11.57
N PRO A 200 -16.39 -3.88 -12.78
CA PRO A 200 -17.54 -4.03 -13.67
C PRO A 200 -18.69 -4.83 -13.04
N TRP A 201 -18.38 -5.88 -12.28
CA TRP A 201 -19.39 -6.70 -11.60
C TRP A 201 -20.12 -5.92 -10.49
N SER A 202 -19.39 -5.22 -9.61
CA SER A 202 -19.98 -4.40 -8.55
C SER A 202 -20.74 -3.18 -9.05
N LEU A 203 -20.50 -2.74 -10.29
CA LEU A 203 -21.29 -1.72 -11.00
C LEU A 203 -22.51 -2.29 -11.74
N GLY A 204 -22.69 -3.62 -11.73
CA GLY A 204 -23.80 -4.30 -12.41
C GLY A 204 -23.62 -4.47 -13.92
N TRP A 205 -22.41 -4.23 -14.45
CA TRP A 205 -22.12 -4.41 -15.89
C TRP A 205 -21.90 -5.87 -16.28
N LEU A 206 -21.57 -6.72 -15.29
CA LEU A 206 -21.43 -8.17 -15.45
C LEU A 206 -22.47 -8.88 -14.58
N GLY A 207 -23.01 -10.01 -15.06
CA GLY A 207 -23.93 -10.86 -14.29
C GLY A 207 -23.24 -11.73 -13.23
N GLY A 208 -21.91 -11.81 -13.25
CA GLY A 208 -21.10 -12.61 -12.34
C GLY A 208 -19.63 -12.61 -12.77
N VAL A 209 -18.77 -13.17 -11.93
CA VAL A 209 -17.33 -13.34 -12.20
C VAL A 209 -16.90 -14.76 -11.84
N ASP A 210 -15.88 -15.27 -12.53
CA ASP A 210 -15.29 -16.58 -12.23
C ASP A 210 -14.46 -16.52 -10.95
N PRO A 211 -14.82 -17.26 -9.87
CA PRO A 211 -14.09 -17.21 -8.60
C PRO A 211 -12.70 -17.83 -8.67
N LEU A 212 -12.49 -18.84 -9.52
CA LEU A 212 -11.18 -19.49 -9.67
C LEU A 212 -10.21 -18.53 -10.34
N LEU A 213 -10.63 -17.90 -11.45
CA LEU A 213 -9.82 -16.91 -12.13
C LEU A 213 -9.49 -15.72 -11.23
N GLY A 214 -10.48 -15.20 -10.47
CA GLY A 214 -10.26 -14.13 -9.51
C GLY A 214 -9.14 -14.49 -8.52
N ARG A 215 -9.22 -15.66 -7.88
CA ARG A 215 -8.18 -16.12 -6.95
C ARG A 215 -6.83 -16.34 -7.62
N THR A 216 -6.79 -16.84 -8.87
CA THR A 216 -5.53 -16.99 -9.62
C THR A 216 -4.85 -15.64 -9.85
N LEU A 217 -5.60 -14.63 -10.28
CA LEU A 217 -5.10 -13.27 -10.48
C LEU A 217 -4.72 -12.60 -9.14
N PHE A 218 -5.53 -12.79 -8.11
CA PHE A 218 -5.23 -12.30 -6.76
C PHE A 218 -3.88 -12.86 -6.27
N TRP A 219 -3.62 -14.16 -6.42
CA TRP A 219 -2.39 -14.77 -5.89
C TRP A 219 -1.14 -14.56 -6.75
N PHE A 220 -1.29 -14.21 -8.03
CA PHE A 220 -0.19 -13.62 -8.80
C PHE A 220 0.34 -12.35 -8.12
N PHE A 221 -0.54 -11.59 -7.46
CA PHE A 221 -0.20 -10.44 -6.63
C PHE A 221 0.12 -10.82 -5.16
N GLY A 222 -0.68 -11.69 -4.56
CA GLY A 222 -0.72 -11.91 -3.10
C GLY A 222 0.54 -12.54 -2.53
N HIS A 223 1.24 -13.40 -3.29
CA HIS A 223 2.53 -13.93 -2.85
C HIS A 223 3.65 -12.87 -2.94
N PRO A 224 3.94 -12.25 -4.10
CA PRO A 224 4.94 -11.17 -4.19
C PRO A 224 4.63 -9.95 -3.31
N LEU A 225 3.36 -9.69 -2.97
CA LEU A 225 2.95 -8.67 -1.99
C LEU A 225 3.68 -8.83 -0.66
N VAL A 226 3.86 -10.06 -0.14
CA VAL A 226 4.54 -10.24 1.15
C VAL A 226 6.04 -9.94 1.07
N TYR A 227 6.65 -10.08 -0.13
CA TYR A 227 8.02 -9.63 -0.36
C TYR A 227 8.09 -8.12 -0.47
N PHE A 228 7.09 -7.47 -1.08
CA PHE A 228 6.99 -6.01 -1.07
C PHE A 228 6.96 -5.46 0.36
N TRP A 229 6.28 -6.14 1.29
CA TRP A 229 6.33 -5.80 2.72
C TRP A 229 7.70 -6.00 3.36
N LEU A 230 8.35 -7.12 3.04
CA LEU A 230 9.57 -7.57 3.70
C LEU A 230 10.84 -6.85 3.23
N LEU A 231 10.97 -6.61 1.93
CA LEU A 231 12.16 -6.02 1.31
C LEU A 231 12.56 -4.65 1.89
N PRO A 232 11.65 -3.72 2.24
CA PRO A 232 11.97 -2.50 2.97
C PRO A 232 12.66 -2.74 4.31
N ALA A 233 12.24 -3.77 5.05
CA ALA A 233 12.90 -4.17 6.29
C ALA A 233 14.31 -4.69 5.99
N TYR A 234 14.48 -5.49 4.92
CA TYR A 234 15.80 -5.96 4.49
C TYR A 234 16.71 -4.81 4.05
N VAL A 235 16.18 -3.80 3.36
CA VAL A 235 16.94 -2.58 3.02
C VAL A 235 17.47 -1.91 4.29
N SER A 236 16.66 -1.82 5.34
CA SER A 236 17.10 -1.32 6.65
C SER A 236 18.14 -2.23 7.29
N TRP A 237 17.89 -3.53 7.37
CA TRP A 237 18.78 -4.49 8.03
C TRP A 237 20.15 -4.64 7.36
N TYR A 238 20.21 -4.57 6.03
CA TYR A 238 21.48 -4.67 5.31
C TYR A 238 22.15 -3.32 5.09
N GLY A 239 21.37 -2.25 4.91
CA GLY A 239 21.89 -0.93 4.52
C GLY A 239 22.04 0.08 5.66
N MET A 240 21.40 -0.14 6.80
CA MET A 240 21.32 0.85 7.89
C MET A 240 21.66 0.28 9.26
N LEU A 241 21.06 -0.85 9.64
CA LEU A 241 21.21 -1.46 10.96
C LEU A 241 22.67 -1.78 11.37
N PRO A 242 23.58 -2.24 10.48
CA PRO A 242 24.95 -2.56 10.89
C PRO A 242 25.77 -1.34 11.34
N ALA A 243 25.28 -0.13 11.06
CA ALA A 243 25.91 1.12 11.47
C ALA A 243 25.27 1.75 12.73
N GLN A 244 24.20 1.16 13.27
CA GLN A 244 23.51 1.59 14.50
C GLN A 244 24.14 0.93 15.73
#